data_AF-R1F688-F1
#
_entry.id   AF-R1F688-F1
#
_cell.length_a   1.000
_cell.length_b   1.000
_cell.length_c   1.000
_cell.angle_alpha   90.00
_cell.angle_beta   90.00
_cell.angle_gamma   90.00
#
_symmetry.space_group_name_H-M   'P 1'
#
loop_
_entity.id
_entity.type
_entity.pdbx_description
1 polymer ?
#
loop_
_entity_poly.entity_id
_entity_poly.type
_entity_poly.pdbx_seq_one_letter_code
_entity_poly.pdbx_strand_id
1 'polypeptide(L)'
;MRRAASLDACSATAARGTQMQQLLTFKSGRLRRSLGLQLHDAYATLSLPAGRAAVFSITLARTADEATCACGATSTAAWDWALEARDIDFGVRWTAAAGEPAELHPTSRHEAAAGPVEGSFELPEGCESGLLELTLSNRFSYFRSKAVSYRIGTAAVKAEPRVE
;
A
#
# COMPACT_ATOMS: atom_id res chain seq x y z
N MET A 1 -38.95 -41.09 -55.70
CA MET A 1 -40.03 -40.62 -54.80
C MET A 1 -39.51 -40.57 -53.37
N ARG A 2 -39.67 -39.41 -52.69
CA ARG A 2 -39.55 -39.13 -51.23
C ARG A 2 -38.11 -39.16 -50.65
N ARG A 3 -37.47 -38.00 -50.45
CA ARG A 3 -37.52 -37.01 -49.32
C ARG A 3 -36.73 -37.45 -48.07
N ALA A 4 -35.65 -36.73 -47.78
CA ALA A 4 -35.20 -36.28 -46.45
C ALA A 4 -34.15 -35.16 -46.71
N ALA A 5 -34.52 -33.89 -46.57
CA ALA A 5 -34.45 -33.08 -45.35
C ALA A 5 -33.21 -32.17 -45.41
N SER A 6 -33.48 -30.88 -45.65
CA SER A 6 -32.52 -29.78 -45.63
C SER A 6 -32.07 -29.51 -44.20
N LEU A 7 -30.76 -29.32 -44.01
CA LEU A 7 -30.23 -28.66 -42.83
C LEU A 7 -29.97 -27.20 -43.18
N ASP A 8 -30.86 -26.38 -42.64
CA ASP A 8 -30.67 -24.95 -42.46
C ASP A 8 -29.48 -24.65 -41.54
N ALA A 9 -29.02 -23.41 -41.70
CA ALA A 9 -28.34 -22.60 -40.70
C ALA A 9 -26.84 -22.85 -40.44
N CYS A 10 -25.99 -22.18 -41.24
CA CYS A 10 -24.74 -21.63 -40.69
C CYS A 10 -24.20 -20.46 -41.54
N SER A 11 -24.93 -19.34 -41.63
CA SER A 11 -24.32 -18.08 -42.11
C SER A 11 -24.98 -16.84 -41.51
N ALA A 12 -24.65 -16.55 -40.25
CA ALA A 12 -24.70 -15.22 -39.65
C ALA A 12 -23.96 -15.35 -38.31
N THR A 13 -22.84 -14.69 -38.04
CA THR A 13 -22.83 -13.27 -37.65
C THR A 13 -21.37 -12.82 -37.52
N ALA A 14 -20.75 -12.43 -38.63
CA ALA A 14 -19.47 -11.72 -38.62
C ALA A 14 -19.74 -10.21 -38.48
N ALA A 15 -20.12 -9.74 -37.28
CA ALA A 15 -20.24 -8.30 -36.99
C ALA A 15 -20.41 -7.94 -35.49
N ARG A 16 -19.92 -8.76 -34.54
CA ARG A 16 -20.06 -8.46 -33.09
C ARG A 16 -18.73 -8.30 -32.33
N GLY A 17 -17.59 -8.25 -33.02
CA GLY A 17 -16.27 -8.12 -32.38
C GLY A 17 -15.82 -6.68 -32.09
N THR A 18 -16.32 -5.69 -32.84
CA THR A 18 -15.67 -4.36 -32.88
C THR A 18 -16.34 -3.30 -32.01
N GLN A 19 -17.62 -3.45 -31.64
CA GLN A 19 -18.33 -2.45 -30.82
C GLN A 19 -18.07 -2.60 -29.31
N MET A 20 -17.79 -3.83 -28.84
CA MET A 20 -17.55 -4.08 -27.41
C MET A 20 -16.14 -3.66 -26.97
N GLN A 21 -15.16 -3.75 -27.88
CA GLN A 21 -13.79 -3.31 -27.59
C GLN A 21 -13.68 -1.78 -27.42
N GLN A 22 -14.40 -1.00 -28.23
CA GLN A 22 -14.38 0.47 -28.14
C GLN A 22 -15.06 1.01 -26.87
N LEU A 23 -16.10 0.32 -26.37
CA LEU A 23 -16.78 0.67 -25.11
C LEU A 23 -15.94 0.37 -23.87
N LEU A 24 -15.06 -0.63 -23.93
CA LEU A 24 -14.11 -0.94 -22.87
C LEU A 24 -12.94 0.06 -22.82
N THR A 25 -12.48 0.56 -23.97
CA THR A 25 -11.40 1.56 -24.02
C THR A 25 -11.83 2.93 -23.48
N PHE A 26 -13.10 3.29 -23.64
CA PHE A 26 -13.60 4.59 -23.16
C PHE A 26 -13.78 4.63 -21.63
N LYS A 27 -14.15 3.50 -21.00
CA LYS A 27 -14.28 3.40 -19.53
C LYS A 27 -12.92 3.32 -18.82
N SER A 28 -11.94 2.62 -19.38
CA SER A 28 -10.59 2.56 -18.82
C SER A 28 -9.83 3.88 -18.97
N GLY A 29 -10.02 4.62 -20.07
CA GLY A 29 -9.41 5.94 -20.28
C GLY A 29 -9.91 7.04 -19.34
N ARG A 30 -11.16 6.97 -18.87
CA ARG A 30 -11.72 7.90 -17.86
C ARG A 30 -11.37 7.48 -16.43
N LEU A 31 -11.39 6.19 -16.12
CA LEU A 31 -10.89 5.67 -14.83
C LEU A 31 -9.43 6.03 -14.63
N ARG A 32 -8.58 5.92 -15.65
CA ARG A 32 -7.17 6.27 -15.54
C ARG A 32 -6.92 7.77 -15.32
N ARG A 33 -7.83 8.65 -15.76
CA ARG A 33 -7.77 10.09 -15.50
C ARG A 33 -8.34 10.48 -14.13
N SER A 34 -9.40 9.83 -13.64
CA SER A 34 -9.90 10.09 -12.29
C SER A 34 -9.06 9.41 -11.21
N LEU A 35 -8.61 8.17 -11.43
CA LEU A 35 -7.67 7.45 -10.57
C LEU A 35 -6.27 8.07 -10.67
N GLY A 36 -5.82 8.51 -11.84
CA GLY A 36 -4.49 9.13 -11.99
C GLY A 36 -4.32 10.45 -11.24
N LEU A 37 -5.42 11.18 -10.98
CA LEU A 37 -5.40 12.39 -10.15
C LEU A 37 -5.59 12.06 -8.66
N GLN A 38 -6.40 11.07 -8.30
CA GLN A 38 -6.54 10.64 -6.89
C GLN A 38 -5.35 9.82 -6.35
N LEU A 39 -4.64 9.07 -7.21
CA LEU A 39 -3.46 8.30 -6.82
C LEU A 39 -2.26 9.19 -6.49
N HIS A 40 -2.15 10.35 -7.15
CA HIS A 40 -1.02 11.25 -6.89
C HIS A 40 -1.13 11.93 -5.52
N ASP A 41 -2.35 12.09 -4.99
CA ASP A 41 -2.61 12.61 -3.64
C ASP A 41 -2.45 11.53 -2.53
N ALA A 42 -2.32 10.25 -2.90
CA ALA A 42 -2.32 9.16 -1.91
C ALA A 42 -0.92 8.83 -1.35
N TYR A 43 0.15 9.15 -2.07
CA TYR A 43 1.53 8.88 -1.65
C TYR A 43 2.25 10.18 -1.33
N ALA A 44 2.81 10.26 -0.13
CA ALA A 44 3.73 11.31 0.25
C ALA A 44 5.16 10.92 -0.16
N THR A 45 6.00 11.91 -0.45
CA THR A 45 7.43 11.68 -0.72
C THR A 45 8.26 12.09 0.48
N LEU A 46 9.00 11.14 1.04
CA LEU A 46 10.01 11.35 2.07
C LEU A 46 11.39 11.47 1.43
N SER A 47 12.07 12.60 1.66
CA SER A 47 13.50 12.72 1.35
C SER A 47 14.32 12.31 2.57
N LEU A 48 15.01 11.18 2.47
CA LEU A 48 15.81 10.62 3.56
C LEU A 48 17.32 10.88 3.30
N PRO A 49 17.99 11.75 4.09
CA PRO A 49 19.41 12.04 3.91
C PRO A 49 20.30 10.81 4.09
N ALA A 50 21.53 10.91 3.57
CA ALA A 50 22.57 9.92 3.83
C ALA A 50 22.87 9.84 5.34
N GLY A 51 23.10 8.62 5.86
CA GLY A 51 23.44 8.42 7.27
C GLY A 51 22.26 8.55 8.25
N ARG A 52 21.02 8.76 7.77
CA ARG A 52 19.83 8.98 8.61
C ARG A 52 18.81 7.85 8.49
N ALA A 53 17.90 7.79 9.44
CA ALA A 53 16.72 6.94 9.40
C ALA A 53 15.45 7.76 9.59
N ALA A 54 14.32 7.30 9.06
CA ALA A 54 13.01 7.84 9.35
C ALA A 54 12.18 6.78 10.06
N VAL A 55 11.51 7.18 11.14
CA VAL A 55 10.64 6.32 11.92
C VAL A 55 9.22 6.86 11.85
N PHE A 56 8.28 6.00 11.44
CA PHE A 56 6.85 6.27 11.51
C PHE A 56 6.28 5.58 12.74
N SER A 57 5.80 6.37 13.68
CA SER A 57 5.21 5.90 14.94
C SER A 57 3.68 5.92 14.84
N ILE A 58 3.06 4.74 14.94
CA ILE A 58 1.61 4.55 14.78
C ILE A 58 1.07 3.95 16.06
N THR A 59 0.23 4.70 16.78
CA THR A 59 -0.45 4.18 17.97
C THR A 59 -1.66 3.37 17.55
N LEU A 60 -1.69 2.10 17.93
CA LEU A 60 -2.83 1.22 17.72
C LEU A 60 -3.54 0.97 19.03
N ALA A 61 -4.87 0.98 19.00
CA ALA A 61 -5.69 0.62 20.15
C ALA A 61 -6.96 -0.11 19.73
N ARG A 62 -7.41 -1.01 20.60
CA ARG A 62 -8.66 -1.74 20.45
C ARG A 62 -9.79 -0.82 20.89
N THR A 63 -10.51 -0.26 19.93
CA THR A 63 -11.64 0.62 20.23
C THR A 63 -12.90 -0.22 20.35
N ALA A 64 -13.56 -0.17 21.51
CA ALA A 64 -14.81 -0.89 21.74
C ALA A 64 -16.01 -0.34 20.94
N ASP A 65 -15.91 0.91 20.46
CA ASP A 65 -16.93 1.58 19.62
C ASP A 65 -16.24 2.35 18.49
N GLU A 66 -16.51 1.95 17.23
CA GLU A 66 -16.08 2.68 16.02
C GLU A 66 -16.61 4.13 15.97
N ALA A 67 -17.68 4.43 16.71
CA ALA A 67 -18.36 5.73 16.69
C ALA A 67 -17.70 6.83 17.55
N THR A 68 -16.81 6.48 18.49
CA THR A 68 -16.41 7.39 19.59
C THR A 68 -14.93 7.77 19.57
N CYS A 69 -14.18 7.48 18.50
CA CYS A 69 -12.75 7.82 18.45
C CYS A 69 -12.48 9.15 17.76
N ALA A 70 -12.71 10.24 18.50
CA ALA A 70 -12.19 11.57 18.17
C ALA A 70 -10.64 11.65 18.28
N CYS A 71 -10.00 10.61 18.81
CA CYS A 71 -8.57 10.54 19.12
C CYS A 71 -7.71 9.80 18.07
N GLY A 72 -8.29 9.36 16.96
CA GLY A 72 -7.51 8.81 15.85
C GLY A 72 -7.02 7.37 16.04
N ALA A 73 -7.41 6.66 17.08
CA ALA A 73 -6.94 5.30 17.31
C ALA A 73 -7.55 4.29 16.32
N THR A 74 -6.73 3.36 15.83
CA THR A 74 -7.12 2.28 14.92
C THR A 74 -6.55 0.95 15.43
N SER A 75 -7.24 -0.16 15.16
CA SER A 75 -6.77 -1.51 15.47
C SER A 75 -5.85 -2.08 14.39
N THR A 76 -5.80 -1.44 13.22
CA THR A 76 -5.02 -1.90 12.07
C THR A 76 -4.18 -0.77 11.48
N ALA A 77 -3.02 -1.14 10.92
CA ALA A 77 -2.21 -0.27 10.10
C ALA A 77 -1.80 -1.01 8.83
N ALA A 78 -1.93 -0.35 7.68
CA ALA A 78 -1.37 -0.82 6.42
C ALA A 78 -0.30 0.16 5.96
N TRP A 79 0.73 -0.35 5.29
CA TRP A 79 1.76 0.47 4.67
C TRP A 79 2.08 -0.03 3.27
N ASP A 80 2.54 0.90 2.47
CA ASP A 80 2.95 0.70 1.10
C ASP A 80 3.99 1.77 0.79
N TRP A 81 5.18 1.35 0.38
CA TRP A 81 6.22 2.29 0.00
C TRP A 81 7.04 1.78 -1.17
N ALA A 82 7.57 2.71 -1.95
CA ALA A 82 8.42 2.44 -3.09
C ALA A 82 9.64 3.35 -3.06
N LEU A 83 10.78 2.78 -3.45
CA LEU A 83 12.04 3.50 -3.55
C LEU A 83 12.30 3.87 -5.01
N GLU A 84 12.68 5.12 -5.27
CA GLU A 84 13.00 5.55 -6.65
C GLU A 84 14.33 4.95 -7.14
N ALA A 85 15.30 4.75 -6.24
CA ALA A 85 16.62 4.28 -6.63
C ALA A 85 17.40 3.52 -5.53
N ARG A 86 18.10 2.46 -5.99
CA ARG A 86 19.04 1.62 -5.23
C ARG A 86 18.37 0.76 -4.17
N ASP A 87 18.70 0.95 -2.91
CA ASP A 87 18.36 0.08 -1.80
C ASP A 87 17.94 0.89 -0.55
N ILE A 88 17.23 0.32 0.40
CA ILE A 88 17.02 0.96 1.71
C ILE A 88 16.85 -0.15 2.74
N ASP A 89 17.28 0.08 3.97
CA ASP A 89 17.02 -0.88 5.04
C ASP A 89 15.61 -0.57 5.60
N PHE A 90 14.76 -1.59 5.71
CA PHE A 90 13.41 -1.46 6.25
C PHE A 90 13.19 -2.46 7.38
N GLY A 91 12.53 -2.03 8.44
CA GLY A 91 12.21 -2.86 9.60
C GLY A 91 10.90 -2.45 10.24
N VAL A 92 10.26 -3.38 10.95
CA VAL A 92 8.99 -3.16 11.65
C VAL A 92 9.10 -3.68 13.08
N ARG A 93 8.77 -2.83 14.04
CA ARG A 93 8.78 -3.14 15.48
C ARG A 93 7.44 -2.82 16.11
N TRP A 94 7.01 -3.64 17.04
CA TRP A 94 5.81 -3.44 17.84
C TRP A 94 6.14 -3.40 19.32
N THR A 95 5.61 -2.44 20.04
CA THR A 95 5.72 -2.34 21.49
C THR A 95 4.33 -2.27 22.08
N ALA A 96 3.89 -3.34 22.74
CA ALA A 96 2.64 -3.31 23.51
C ALA A 96 2.76 -2.28 24.66
N ALA A 97 1.65 -1.67 25.07
CA ALA A 97 1.66 -0.60 26.08
C ALA A 97 2.36 -0.96 27.42
N ALA A 98 2.41 -2.25 27.77
CA ALA A 98 3.06 -2.77 28.97
C ALA A 98 4.07 -3.90 28.67
N GLY A 99 4.56 -4.00 27.42
CA GLY A 99 5.42 -5.10 26.98
C GLY A 99 6.77 -4.64 26.43
N GLU A 100 7.70 -5.59 26.33
CA GLU A 100 8.97 -5.38 25.64
C GLU A 100 8.75 -5.21 24.12
N PRO A 101 9.58 -4.41 23.44
CA PRO A 101 9.53 -4.30 21.99
C PRO A 101 9.79 -5.65 21.30
N ALA A 102 8.90 -6.03 20.39
CA ALA A 102 9.00 -7.19 19.53
C ALA A 102 9.32 -6.76 18.09
N GLU A 103 10.36 -7.34 17.50
CA GLU A 103 10.68 -7.14 16.09
C GLU A 103 9.76 -8.03 15.24
N LEU A 104 8.83 -7.41 14.51
CA LEU A 104 7.87 -8.11 13.64
C LEU A 104 8.48 -8.42 12.28
N HIS A 105 9.28 -7.47 11.77
CA HIS A 105 10.04 -7.64 10.56
C HIS A 105 11.48 -7.21 10.81
N PRO A 106 12.43 -8.16 10.80
CA PRO A 106 13.84 -7.84 10.97
C PRO A 106 14.29 -6.77 10.00
N THR A 107 15.13 -5.85 10.47
CA THR A 107 15.68 -4.83 9.57
C THR A 107 16.48 -5.50 8.45
N SER A 108 16.01 -5.37 7.22
CA SER A 108 16.62 -6.00 6.05
C SER A 108 16.69 -5.04 4.87
N ARG A 109 17.57 -5.33 3.90
CA ARG A 109 17.80 -4.45 2.75
C ARG A 109 16.84 -4.77 1.62
N HIS A 110 16.17 -3.74 1.11
CA HIS A 110 15.24 -3.82 0.00
C HIS A 110 15.73 -3.01 -1.19
N GLU A 111 15.73 -3.60 -2.37
CA GLU A 111 16.13 -2.92 -3.61
C GLU A 111 14.92 -2.29 -4.33
N ALA A 112 15.11 -1.12 -4.93
CA ALA A 112 14.14 -0.41 -5.75
C ALA A 112 13.63 -1.26 -6.93
N ALA A 113 14.46 -2.14 -7.46
CA ALA A 113 14.10 -3.05 -8.54
C ALA A 113 13.05 -4.11 -8.12
N ALA A 114 12.90 -4.36 -6.82
CA ALA A 114 11.92 -5.31 -6.29
C ALA A 114 10.47 -4.76 -6.34
N GLY A 115 10.29 -3.47 -6.62
CA GLY A 115 8.98 -2.82 -6.64
C GLY A 115 8.55 -2.33 -5.26
N PRO A 116 7.24 -1.99 -5.10
CA PRO A 116 6.71 -1.52 -3.84
C PRO A 116 6.72 -2.62 -2.77
N VAL A 117 6.95 -2.21 -1.53
CA VAL A 117 6.87 -3.08 -0.35
C VAL A 117 5.58 -2.74 0.39
N GLU A 118 4.70 -3.73 0.46
CA GLU A 118 3.40 -3.64 1.10
C GLU A 118 3.38 -4.48 2.37
N GLY A 119 2.60 -4.05 3.35
CA GLY A 119 2.34 -4.82 4.55
C GLY A 119 1.19 -4.28 5.37
N SER A 120 0.76 -5.07 6.33
CA SER A 120 -0.23 -4.65 7.30
C SER A 120 0.03 -5.32 8.64
N PHE A 121 -0.50 -4.69 9.69
CA PHE A 121 -0.45 -5.20 11.03
C PHE A 121 -1.78 -4.95 11.71
N GLU A 122 -2.31 -5.99 12.32
CA GLU A 122 -3.51 -5.95 13.14
C GLU A 122 -3.12 -6.18 14.60
N LEU A 123 -3.73 -5.41 15.49
CA LEU A 123 -3.48 -5.48 16.92
C LEU A 123 -3.76 -6.91 17.44
N PRO A 124 -2.76 -7.62 18.01
CA PRO A 124 -2.93 -9.00 18.47
C PRO A 124 -4.06 -9.16 19.50
N GLU A 125 -4.68 -10.34 19.53
CA GLU A 125 -5.67 -10.67 20.55
C GLU A 125 -5.12 -10.52 21.98
N GLY A 126 -5.92 -9.92 22.86
CA GLY A 126 -5.52 -9.62 24.24
C GLY A 126 -4.66 -8.36 24.41
N CYS A 127 -4.24 -7.71 23.32
CA CYS A 127 -3.62 -6.38 23.39
C CYS A 127 -4.67 -5.28 23.26
N GLU A 128 -4.72 -4.40 24.27
CA GLU A 128 -5.61 -3.22 24.27
C GLU A 128 -5.01 -2.06 23.48
N SER A 129 -3.69 -1.86 23.52
CA SER A 129 -3.00 -0.82 22.77
C SER A 129 -1.49 -1.04 22.69
N GLY A 130 -0.83 -0.27 21.81
CA GLY A 130 0.62 -0.20 21.71
C GLY A 130 1.08 0.67 20.55
N LEU A 131 2.38 0.60 20.27
CA LEU A 131 3.06 1.41 19.27
C LEU A 131 3.67 0.52 18.19
N LEU A 132 3.27 0.76 16.94
CA LEU A 132 3.90 0.19 15.76
C LEU A 132 4.90 1.20 15.19
N GLU A 133 6.12 0.77 14.95
CA GLU A 133 7.19 1.57 14.38
C GLU A 133 7.65 0.98 13.04
N LEU A 134 7.51 1.75 11.97
CA LEU A 134 8.06 1.43 10.66
C LEU A 134 9.34 2.25 10.47
N THR A 135 10.46 1.58 10.26
CA THR A 135 11.77 2.25 10.11
C THR A 135 12.28 2.12 8.69
N LEU A 136 12.55 3.24 8.05
CA LEU A 136 13.29 3.33 6.79
C LEU A 136 14.68 3.90 7.09
N SER A 137 15.74 3.12 6.89
CA SER A 137 17.11 3.48 7.24
C SER A 137 18.00 3.61 5.99
N ASN A 138 18.61 4.79 5.86
CA ASN A 138 19.65 5.10 4.88
C ASN A 138 21.02 5.26 5.57
N ARG A 139 21.20 4.63 6.73
CA ARG A 139 22.43 4.77 7.55
C ARG A 139 23.68 4.23 6.86
N PHE A 140 23.52 3.26 5.96
CA PHE A 140 24.64 2.67 5.20
C PHE A 140 25.10 3.54 4.02
N SER A 141 24.34 4.56 3.62
CA SER A 141 24.74 5.48 2.54
C SER A 141 25.57 6.63 3.12
N TYR A 142 26.72 6.88 2.52
CA TYR A 142 27.62 7.96 2.92
C TYR A 142 27.33 9.29 2.21
N PHE A 143 26.80 9.26 0.98
CA PHE A 143 26.76 10.44 0.10
C PHE A 143 25.41 10.72 -0.55
N ARG A 144 24.49 9.76 -0.51
CA ARG A 144 23.25 9.84 -1.30
C ARG A 144 22.04 9.82 -0.41
N SER A 145 21.21 10.86 -0.54
CA SER A 145 19.83 10.84 -0.07
C SER A 145 19.00 9.88 -0.92
N LYS A 146 17.88 9.44 -0.36
CA LYS A 146 16.90 8.58 -1.01
C LYS A 146 15.54 9.24 -0.98
N ALA A 147 14.80 9.15 -2.07
CA ALA A 147 13.41 9.54 -2.13
C ALA A 147 12.56 8.28 -1.99
N VAL A 148 11.72 8.25 -0.97
CA VAL A 148 10.78 7.16 -0.72
C VAL A 148 9.37 7.69 -0.87
N SER A 149 8.64 7.15 -1.83
CA SER A 149 7.20 7.40 -1.97
C SER A 149 6.47 6.43 -1.04
N TYR A 150 5.67 6.92 -0.11
CA TYR A 150 5.03 6.10 0.90
C TYR A 150 3.57 6.48 1.10
N ARG A 151 2.80 5.49 1.52
CA ARG A 151 1.42 5.60 1.95
C ARG A 151 1.25 4.74 3.19
N ILE A 152 0.85 5.38 4.29
CA ILE A 152 0.50 4.68 5.53
C ILE A 152 -1.01 4.78 5.67
N GLY A 153 -1.68 3.66 5.43
CA GLY A 153 -3.11 3.51 5.60
C GLY A 153 -3.43 3.36 7.08
N THR A 154 -3.81 4.45 7.71
CA THR A 154 -4.67 4.40 8.89
C THR A 154 -5.85 5.33 8.64
N ALA A 155 -7.06 4.91 8.98
CA ALA A 155 -8.25 5.75 8.75
C ALA A 155 -8.21 7.06 9.54
N ALA A 156 -7.32 7.16 10.54
CA ALA A 156 -7.45 8.17 11.58
C ALA A 156 -6.13 8.79 12.09
N VAL A 157 -4.93 8.35 11.61
CA VAL A 157 -3.63 8.93 12.01
C VAL A 157 -2.79 9.34 10.80
N LYS A 158 -2.45 10.63 10.75
CA LYS A 158 -1.38 11.12 9.89
C LYS A 158 -0.04 10.76 10.54
N ALA A 159 0.57 9.66 10.12
CA ALA A 159 1.91 9.29 10.59
C ALA A 159 2.94 10.23 9.96
N GLU A 160 3.52 11.13 10.76
CA GLU A 160 4.59 12.01 10.31
C GLU A 160 5.96 11.35 10.60
N PRO A 161 6.83 11.21 9.59
CA PRO A 161 8.13 10.59 9.79
C PRO A 161 9.02 11.49 10.65
N ARG A 162 9.58 10.92 11.73
CA ARG A 162 10.67 11.56 12.46
C ARG A 162 12.00 11.13 11.84
N VAL A 163 12.77 12.08 11.34
CA VAL A 163 14.12 11.82 10.81
C VAL A 163 15.14 11.90 11.96
N GLU A 164 15.87 10.81 12.15
CA GLU A 164 16.91 10.63 13.18
C GLU A 164 18.29 10.39 12.58
#